data_AF-A0A3L7Y7Q1-F1
#
_entry.id   AF-A0A3L7Y7Q1-F1
#
_cell.length_a   1.000
_cell.length_b   1.000
_cell.length_c   1.000
_cell.angle_alpha   90.00
_cell.angle_beta   90.00
_cell.angle_gamma   90.00
#
_symmetry.space_group_name_H-M   'P 1'
#
loop_
_entity.id
_entity.type
_entity.pdbx_description
1 polymer ?
#
loop_
_entity_poly.entity_id
_entity_poly.type
_entity_poly.pdbx_seq_one_letter_code
_entity_poly.pdbx_strand_id
1 'polypeptide(L)' 'MERTLWIAGAAMAGLSVAIGAFGAHALRARLEPHRLATFETAVQYHMLHAMALLAAAALIGRVQNQNLLALAGALFTAGI' A
#
# COMPACT_ATOMS: atom_id res chain seq x y z
N MET A 1 -11.35 12.40 7.78
CA MET A 1 -10.33 11.97 6.81
C MET A 1 -9.15 11.29 7.49
N GLU A 2 -8.56 11.88 8.54
CA GLU A 2 -7.40 11.30 9.25
C GLU A 2 -7.60 9.85 9.72
N ARG A 3 -8.66 9.59 10.51
CA ARG A 3 -8.98 8.21 10.96
C ARG A 3 -9.14 7.24 9.79
N THR A 4 -9.75 7.70 8.70
CA THR A 4 -9.98 6.88 7.49
C THR A 4 -8.66 6.48 6.86
N LEU A 5 -7.70 7.41 6.70
CA LEU A 5 -6.39 7.12 6.11
C LEU A 5 -5.55 6.21 7.01
N TRP A 6 -5.59 6.38 8.34
CA TRP A 6 -4.92 5.46 9.27
C TRP A 6 -5.46 4.04 9.14
N ILE A 7 -6.78 3.87 9.15
CA ILE A 7 -7.40 2.54 9.02
C ILE A 7 -7.09 1.93 7.66
N ALA A 8 -7.22 2.70 6.58
CA ALA A 8 -6.94 2.23 5.22
C ALA A 8 -5.47 1.82 5.05
N GLY A 9 -4.53 2.66 5.47
CA GLY A 9 -3.10 2.37 5.41
C GLY A 9 -2.73 1.13 6.24
N ALA A 10 -3.25 0.99 7.46
CA ALA A 10 -2.98 -0.18 8.29
C ALA A 10 -3.56 -1.47 7.69
N ALA A 11 -4.78 -1.40 7.16
CA ALA A 11 -5.42 -2.54 6.49
C ALA A 11 -4.65 -2.96 5.23
N MET A 12 -4.26 -2.01 4.38
CA MET A 12 -3.47 -2.29 3.17
C MET A 12 -2.07 -2.81 3.51
N ALA A 13 -1.43 -2.31 4.57
CA ALA A 13 -0.15 -2.84 5.03
C ALA A 13 -0.28 -4.32 5.47
N GLY A 14 -1.32 -4.63 6.25
CA GLY A 14 -1.63 -6.00 6.65
C GLY A 14 -1.92 -6.93 5.47
N LEU A 15 -2.67 -6.44 4.47
CA LEU A 15 -2.93 -7.17 3.23
C LEU A 15 -1.64 -7.42 2.43
N SER A 16 -0.77 -6.41 2.29
CA SER A 16 0.52 -6.59 1.62
C SER A 16 1.36 -7.68 2.28
N VAL A 17 1.43 -7.70 3.62
CA VAL A 17 2.14 -8.76 4.36
C VAL A 17 1.52 -10.14 4.10
N ALA A 18 0.20 -10.26 4.17
CA ALA A 18 -0.49 -11.53 3.93
C ALA A 18 -0.26 -12.05 2.50
N ILE A 19 -0.38 -11.18 1.50
CA ILE A 19 -0.17 -11.53 0.09
C ILE A 19 1.30 -11.86 -0.18
N GLY A 20 2.24 -11.09 0.38
CA GLY A 20 3.68 -11.37 0.29
C GLY A 20 4.06 -12.71 0.90
N ALA A 21 3.53 -13.03 2.08
CA ALA A 21 3.73 -14.31 2.73
C ALA A 21 3.17 -15.47 1.88
N PHE A 22 2.00 -15.29 1.29
CA PHE A 22 1.42 -16.26 0.36
C PHE A 22 2.31 -16.47 -0.87
N GLY A 23 2.87 -15.40 -1.43
CA GLY A 23 3.89 -15.44 -2.48
C GLY A 23 5.09 -16.33 -2.13
N ALA A 24 5.70 -16.04 -0.99
CA ALA A 24 6.93 -16.68 -0.53
C ALA A 24 6.75 -18.18 -0.21
N HIS A 25 5.62 -18.56 0.40
CA HIS A 25 5.40 -19.92 0.90
C HIS A 25 4.64 -20.81 -0.08
N ALA A 26 3.62 -20.28 -0.78
CA ALA A 26 2.71 -21.10 -1.59
C ALA A 26 2.96 -20.98 -3.11
N LEU A 27 3.41 -19.82 -3.57
CA LEU A 27 3.55 -19.52 -5.01
C LEU A 27 4.96 -19.74 -5.56
N ARG A 28 5.99 -19.66 -4.72
CA ARG A 28 7.39 -19.78 -5.15
C ARG A 28 7.70 -21.03 -5.98
N ALA A 29 7.12 -22.18 -5.62
CA ALA A 29 7.31 -23.43 -6.35
C ALA A 29 6.35 -23.64 -7.53
N ARG A 30 5.38 -22.74 -7.72
CA ARG A 30 4.30 -22.86 -8.72
C ARG A 30 4.43 -21.87 -9.86
N LEU A 31 5.21 -20.81 -9.69
CA LEU A 31 5.40 -19.76 -10.68
C LEU A 31 6.79 -19.82 -11.30
N GLU A 32 6.85 -19.53 -12.60
CA GLU A 32 8.11 -19.26 -13.27
C GLU A 32 8.81 -18.03 -12.64
N PRO A 33 10.16 -17.97 -12.61
CA PRO A 33 10.90 -16.91 -11.94
C PRO A 33 10.47 -15.50 -12.33
N HIS A 34 10.19 -15.25 -13.62
CA HIS A 34 9.75 -13.94 -14.10
C HIS A 34 8.40 -13.51 -13.52
N ARG A 35 7.42 -14.43 -13.41
CA ARG A 35 6.10 -14.17 -12.81
C ARG A 35 6.19 -13.98 -11.30
N LEU A 36 7.07 -14.73 -10.64
CA LEU A 36 7.32 -14.55 -9.22
C LEU A 36 7.92 -13.15 -8.94
N ALA A 37 8.88 -12.71 -9.75
CA ALA A 37 9.44 -11.37 -9.65
C ALA A 37 8.40 -10.25 -9.90
N THR A 38 7.52 -10.42 -10.89
CA THR A 38 6.40 -9.48 -11.12
C THR A 38 5.45 -9.46 -9.92
N PHE A 39 5.11 -10.62 -9.36
CA PHE A 39 4.27 -10.73 -8.17
C PHE A 39 4.90 -10.00 -6.97
N GLU A 40 6.19 -10.24 -6.70
CA GLU A 40 6.91 -9.58 -5.62
C GLU A 40 6.94 -8.06 -5.79
N THR A 41 7.12 -7.58 -7.02
CA THR A 41 7.07 -6.14 -7.34
C THR A 41 5.67 -5.55 -7.06
N ALA A 42 4.60 -6.25 -7.44
CA ALA A 42 3.23 -5.82 -7.14
C ALA A 42 2.96 -5.76 -5.62
N VAL A 43 3.46 -6.73 -4.84
CA VAL A 43 3.36 -6.71 -3.37
C VAL A 43 4.12 -5.51 -2.78
N GLN A 44 5.31 -5.21 -3.30
CA GLN A 44 6.10 -4.04 -2.89
C GLN A 44 5.35 -2.73 -3.18
N TYR A 45 4.75 -2.58 -4.36
CA TYR A 45 3.92 -1.41 -4.66
C TYR A 45 2.72 -1.30 -3.72
N HIS A 46 2.04 -2.40 -3.39
CA HIS A 46 0.95 -2.37 -2.42
C HIS A 46 1.40 -1.92 -1.02
N MET A 47 2.59 -2.35 -0.57
CA MET A 47 3.18 -1.87 0.70
C MET A 47 3.51 -0.38 0.62
N LEU A 48 4.09 0.09 -0.48
CA LEU A 48 4.40 1.51 -0.67
C LEU A 48 3.14 2.38 -0.63
N HIS A 49 2.04 1.94 -1.25
CA HIS A 49 0.76 2.64 -1.17
C HIS A 49 0.25 2.70 0.28
N ALA A 50 0.31 1.59 1.01
CA ALA A 50 -0.05 1.56 2.42
C ALA A 50 0.78 2.53 3.25
N MET A 51 2.10 2.54 3.08
CA MET A 51 3.00 3.47 3.76
C MET A 51 2.72 4.92 3.40
N ALA A 52 2.43 5.21 2.12
CA ALA A 52 2.07 6.55 1.67
C ALA A 52 0.77 7.04 2.31
N LEU A 53 -0.23 6.16 2.50
CA LEU A 53 -1.47 6.50 3.22
C LEU A 53 -1.22 6.81 4.70
N LEU A 54 -0.38 6.02 5.37
CA LEU A 54 0.00 6.28 6.76
C LEU A 54 0.76 7.60 6.90
N ALA A 55 1.67 7.90 5.97
CA ALA A 55 2.37 9.17 5.91
C ALA A 55 1.41 10.34 5.65
N ALA A 56 0.47 10.18 4.71
CA ALA A 56 -0.54 11.19 4.42
C ALA A 56 -1.43 11.46 5.64
N ALA A 57 -1.83 10.41 6.38
CA ALA A 57 -2.57 10.56 7.64
C ALA A 57 -1.78 11.38 8.67
N ALA A 58 -0.48 11.10 8.83
CA ALA A 58 0.40 11.80 9.76
C ALA A 58 0.70 13.27 9.39
N LEU A 59 0.45 13.68 8.15
CA LEU A 59 0.67 15.04 7.63
C LEU A 59 -0.58 15.92 7.65
N ILE A 60 -1.75 15.38 8.00
CA ILE A 60 -2.99 16.15 8.13
C ILE A 60 -2.80 17.26 9.17
N GLY A 61 -3.24 18.48 8.81
CA GLY A 61 -3.06 19.68 9.64
C GLY A 61 -1.63 20.24 9.70
N ARG A 62 -0.64 19.57 9.08
CA ARG A 62 0.78 20.01 9.07
C ARG A 62 1.24 20.58 7.74
N VAL A 63 0.43 20.45 6.69
CA VAL A 63 0.71 20.96 5.35
C VAL A 63 -0.27 22.07 4.97
N GLN A 64 0.18 23.01 4.14
CA GLN A 64 -0.65 24.15 3.72
C GLN A 64 -1.86 23.72 2.87
N ASN A 65 -1.68 22.77 1.95
CA ASN A 65 -2.72 22.36 1.01
C ASN A 65 -3.32 20.99 1.37
N GLN A 66 -4.39 21.00 2.15
CA GLN A 66 -5.10 19.79 2.59
C GLN A 66 -5.85 19.08 1.45
N ASN A 67 -6.26 19.81 0.40
CA ASN A 67 -6.96 19.23 -0.75
C ASN A 67 -6.02 18.36 -1.61
N LEU A 68 -4.78 18.81 -1.81
CA LEU A 68 -3.76 17.99 -2.48
C LEU A 68 -3.40 16.75 -1.66
N LEU A 69 -3.33 16.87 -0.34
CA LEU A 69 -3.10 15.72 0.55
C LEU A 69 -4.26 14.72 0.48
N ALA A 70 -5.51 15.20 0.44
CA ALA A 70 -6.70 14.38 0.26
C ALA A 70 -6.69 13.65 -1.09
N LEU A 71 -6.35 14.37 -2.17
CA LEU A 71 -6.23 13.79 -3.50
C LEU A 71 -5.14 12.71 -3.56
N ALA A 72 -3.96 12.99 -3.01
CA ALA A 72 -2.88 12.01 -2.92
C ALA A 72 -3.33 10.76 -2.16
N GLY A 73 -4.00 10.92 -1.01
CA GLY A 73 -4.58 9.81 -0.26
C GLY A 73 -5.60 9.02 -1.08
N ALA A 74 -6.45 9.68 -1.86
CA ALA A 74 -7.40 9.02 -2.74
C ALA A 74 -6.71 8.23 -3.87
N LEU A 75 -5.67 8.79 -4.49
CA LEU A 75 -4.90 8.13 -5.55
C LEU A 75 -4.19 6.88 -5.05
N PHE A 76 -3.46 6.98 -3.93
CA PHE A 76 -2.80 5.81 -3.34
C PHE A 76 -3.78 4.71 -2.93
N THR A 77 -4.97 5.09 -2.44
CA THR A 77 -6.05 4.14 -2.13
C THR A 77 -6.58 3.45 -3.40
N ALA A 78 -6.69 4.20 -4.51
CA ALA A 78 -7.14 3.69 -5.80
C ALA A 78 -6.09 2.84 -6.53
N GLY A 79 -4.85 2.76 -6.02
CA GLY A 79 -3.78 2.01 -6.68
C GLY A 79 -3.06 2.79 -7.78
N ILE A 80 -3.14 4.13 -7.77
CA ILE A 80 -2.44 5.04 -8.69
C ILE A 80 -1.32 5.75 -7.93
#